data_AF-A0A382SP50-F1
#
_entry.id   AF-A0A382SP50-F1
#
_cell.length_a   1.000
_cell.length_b   1.000
_cell.length_c   1.000
_cell.angle_alpha   90.00
_cell.angle_beta   90.00
_cell.angle_gamma   90.00
#
_symmetry.space_group_name_H-M   'P 1'
#
loop_
_entity.id
_entity.type
_entity.pdbx_description
1 polymer ?
#
loop_
_entity_poly.entity_id
_entity_poly.type
_entity_poly.pdbx_seq_one_letter_code
_entity_poly.pdbx_strand_id
1 'polypeptide(L)'
;VNGLTEDRAVSGLPSGPMLSGGRKEAEVSDFPRPIAGGNAGDGLPLVLGDDTVVGDLFTGASAAHVLDWDGDGQHEIVASGGNGDIYSYRIVDFLADGTPIVDRGMQWGEVSRALHRNERDKGLVGTIAVVADFDGDGSTEAILAPRGYSQKETTAVTLQNGPPASRDEGSPISVEGREVNFGGGTVAAVDWNGDGVVDLIVLESDRGEMWSMDAVGVVPEDQRDRYDRDGTWFTRFPRQSLHLFRNTSTTSGIGFTYAGEVAIELPRH
;
A
#
# COMPACT_ATOMS: atom_id res chain seq x y z
N VAL A 1 -79.51 -29.18 -26.15
CA VAL A 1 -78.87 -28.73 -27.41
C VAL A 1 -77.68 -27.87 -27.00
N ASN A 2 -76.47 -28.33 -27.37
CA ASN A 2 -75.14 -27.68 -27.33
C ASN A 2 -74.70 -27.13 -25.96
N GLY A 3 -73.63 -27.61 -25.31
CA GLY A 3 -72.36 -28.13 -25.80
C GLY A 3 -71.27 -27.18 -25.30
N LEU A 4 -70.22 -27.69 -24.66
CA LEU A 4 -68.84 -27.18 -24.67
C LEU A 4 -67.97 -28.11 -23.81
N THR A 5 -67.13 -28.86 -24.51
CA THR A 5 -66.09 -29.77 -24.02
C THR A 5 -64.81 -28.98 -23.72
N GLU A 6 -64.24 -29.18 -22.53
CA GLU A 6 -62.84 -28.88 -22.22
C GLU A 6 -61.98 -30.08 -22.63
N ASP A 7 -60.93 -29.87 -23.45
CA ASP A 7 -59.63 -30.48 -23.18
C ASP A 7 -58.48 -29.84 -23.99
N ARG A 8 -57.40 -29.54 -23.26
CA ARG A 8 -55.96 -29.50 -23.59
C ARG A 8 -55.42 -28.75 -24.80
N ALA A 9 -54.49 -27.84 -24.51
CA ALA A 9 -53.23 -27.70 -25.26
C ALA A 9 -52.06 -27.39 -24.33
N VAL A 10 -51.00 -28.18 -24.48
CA VAL A 10 -49.68 -28.07 -23.85
C VAL A 10 -48.88 -26.98 -24.58
N SER A 11 -48.18 -26.10 -23.85
CA SER A 11 -47.00 -25.43 -24.43
C SER A 11 -45.97 -25.18 -23.33
N GLY A 12 -44.77 -25.74 -23.54
CA GLY A 12 -43.59 -25.43 -22.77
C GLY A 12 -42.73 -24.40 -23.50
N LEU A 13 -42.06 -23.55 -22.73
CA LEU A 13 -40.79 -22.92 -23.10
C LEU A 13 -39.96 -22.71 -21.82
N PRO A 14 -38.65 -23.03 -21.83
CA PRO A 14 -37.79 -22.89 -20.67
C PRO A 14 -37.34 -21.43 -20.47
N SER A 15 -37.22 -21.03 -19.21
CA SER A 15 -36.64 -19.79 -18.73
C SER A 15 -35.16 -19.67 -19.11
N GLY A 16 -34.86 -18.75 -20.03
CA GLY A 16 -33.48 -18.32 -20.30
C GLY A 16 -32.99 -17.32 -19.24
N PRO A 17 -31.68 -17.28 -18.92
CA PRO A 17 -31.15 -16.29 -17.98
C PRO A 17 -31.15 -14.90 -18.61
N MET A 18 -31.66 -13.91 -17.87
CA MET A 18 -31.45 -12.50 -18.17
C MET A 18 -29.96 -12.17 -18.00
N LEU A 19 -29.25 -12.02 -19.12
CA LEU A 19 -27.95 -11.37 -19.16
C LEU A 19 -28.16 -9.87 -18.93
N SER A 20 -28.11 -9.43 -17.66
CA SER A 20 -27.90 -8.02 -17.34
C SER A 20 -26.40 -7.70 -17.45
N GLY A 21 -25.93 -7.61 -18.70
CA GLY A 21 -24.62 -7.08 -19.02
C GLY A 21 -24.60 -5.56 -18.84
N GLY A 22 -24.65 -5.09 -17.60
CA GLY A 22 -24.23 -3.73 -17.29
C GLY A 22 -22.73 -3.65 -17.51
N ARG A 23 -22.29 -3.02 -18.61
CA ARG A 23 -20.92 -2.52 -18.68
C ARG A 23 -20.75 -1.58 -17.50
N LYS A 24 -19.94 -1.94 -16.51
CA LYS A 24 -19.38 -0.97 -15.57
C LYS A 24 -18.59 0.01 -16.43
N GLU A 25 -19.15 1.19 -16.66
CA GLU A 25 -18.31 2.34 -17.01
C GLU A 25 -17.30 2.46 -15.86
N ALA A 26 -16.01 2.39 -16.19
CA ALA A 26 -14.97 2.68 -15.23
C ALA A 26 -15.19 4.13 -14.76
N GLU A 27 -15.40 4.34 -13.46
CA GLU A 27 -15.33 5.69 -12.91
C GLU A 27 -13.93 6.22 -13.28
N VAL A 28 -13.88 7.27 -14.11
CA VAL A 28 -12.62 7.99 -14.34
C VAL A 28 -12.23 8.58 -13.00
N SER A 29 -11.04 8.20 -12.53
CA SER A 29 -10.47 8.70 -11.29
C SER A 29 -9.97 10.12 -11.55
N ASP A 30 -10.48 11.11 -10.81
CA ASP A 30 -9.96 12.50 -10.86
C ASP A 30 -8.62 12.64 -10.12
N PHE A 31 -7.94 11.53 -9.80
CA PHE A 31 -6.67 11.50 -9.10
C PHE A 31 -5.50 11.25 -10.08
N PRO A 32 -4.28 11.72 -9.77
CA PRO A 32 -3.93 12.59 -8.64
C PRO A 32 -4.57 13.98 -8.74
N ARG A 33 -4.93 14.59 -7.60
CA ARG A 33 -5.53 15.94 -7.54
C ARG A 33 -4.89 16.80 -6.44
N PRO A 34 -5.01 18.14 -6.50
CA PRO A 34 -4.62 19.00 -5.39
C PRO A 34 -5.33 18.60 -4.09
N ILE A 35 -4.62 18.67 -2.96
CA ILE A 35 -5.18 18.31 -1.65
C ILE A 35 -6.38 19.21 -1.32
N ALA A 36 -7.53 18.60 -1.03
CA ALA A 36 -8.76 19.31 -0.69
C ALA A 36 -8.86 19.60 0.82
N GLY A 37 -9.10 20.86 1.21
CA GLY A 37 -9.67 21.20 2.51
C GLY A 37 -8.77 21.12 3.76
N GLY A 38 -7.49 21.51 3.68
CA GLY A 38 -6.64 21.46 4.87
C GLY A 38 -5.30 22.15 4.70
N ASN A 39 -5.32 23.38 4.20
CA ASN A 39 -4.11 24.19 4.03
C ASN A 39 -4.53 25.67 4.12
N ALA A 40 -5.01 26.11 5.29
CA ALA A 40 -5.63 27.42 5.54
C ALA A 40 -4.69 28.64 5.38
N GLY A 41 -3.58 28.47 4.66
CA GLY A 41 -2.66 29.54 4.34
C GLY A 41 -3.13 30.39 3.16
N ASP A 42 -2.42 31.48 2.94
CA ASP A 42 -2.64 32.53 1.95
C ASP A 42 -2.26 32.15 0.51
N GLY A 43 -2.03 30.87 0.25
CA GLY A 43 -1.55 30.36 -1.04
C GLY A 43 -0.03 30.32 -1.17
N LEU A 44 0.73 30.78 -0.15
CA LEU A 44 2.19 30.62 -0.15
C LEU A 44 2.61 29.16 0.04
N PRO A 45 3.80 28.76 -0.44
CA PRO A 45 4.42 27.47 -0.11
C PRO A 45 4.54 27.22 1.41
N LEU A 46 4.66 25.96 1.79
CA LEU A 46 4.81 25.51 3.17
C LEU A 46 6.29 25.32 3.50
N VAL A 47 6.68 25.57 4.75
CA VAL A 47 8.04 25.32 5.25
C VAL A 47 8.01 24.08 6.13
N LEU A 48 8.93 23.14 5.93
CA LEU A 48 8.99 21.92 6.74
C LEU A 48 9.86 22.12 8.00
N GLY A 49 9.25 22.40 9.16
CA GLY A 49 9.94 22.58 10.44
C GLY A 49 9.06 23.32 11.47
N ASP A 50 9.59 23.61 12.66
CA ASP A 50 8.89 24.37 13.73
C ASP A 50 9.76 25.55 14.17
N ASP A 51 9.18 26.70 14.54
CA ASP A 51 9.16 26.97 15.99
C ASP A 51 7.89 27.64 16.57
N THR A 52 6.83 27.97 15.81
CA THR A 52 5.52 28.41 16.40
C THR A 52 4.22 28.07 15.62
N VAL A 53 4.28 27.12 14.67
CA VAL A 53 3.18 26.36 14.00
C VAL A 53 1.94 27.12 13.43
N VAL A 54 2.01 27.50 12.14
CA VAL A 54 0.89 27.44 11.15
C VAL A 54 1.50 27.13 9.78
N GLY A 55 1.12 26.01 9.15
CA GLY A 55 1.62 25.56 7.84
C GLY A 55 2.12 24.12 7.80
N ASP A 56 2.06 23.40 8.92
CA ASP A 56 2.65 22.07 9.06
C ASP A 56 2.05 21.02 8.12
N LEU A 57 2.95 20.26 7.51
CA LEU A 57 2.65 19.03 6.84
C LEU A 57 2.26 17.95 7.87
N PHE A 58 0.98 17.87 8.23
CA PHE A 58 0.47 16.73 9.01
C PHE A 58 0.17 15.56 8.07
N THR A 59 1.10 14.60 8.00
CA THR A 59 0.85 13.33 7.32
C THR A 59 0.53 12.28 8.38
N GLY A 60 -0.61 11.59 8.23
CA GLY A 60 -0.86 10.36 8.98
C GLY A 60 -0.02 9.18 8.47
N ALA A 61 1.11 9.46 7.81
CA ALA A 61 1.91 8.49 7.09
C ALA A 61 2.77 7.64 8.02
N SER A 62 3.01 6.40 7.61
CA SER A 62 3.97 5.51 8.27
C SER A 62 5.30 5.44 7.50
N ALA A 63 5.37 6.05 6.31
CA ALA A 63 6.55 6.14 5.47
C ALA A 63 6.61 7.50 4.75
N ALA A 64 7.83 8.03 4.57
CA ALA A 64 8.11 9.20 3.75
C ALA A 64 9.33 8.91 2.85
N HIS A 65 9.26 9.34 1.59
CA HIS A 65 10.28 9.12 0.56
C HIS A 65 10.63 10.45 -0.10
N VAL A 66 11.91 10.64 -0.47
CA VAL A 66 12.41 11.85 -1.13
C VAL A 66 13.13 11.47 -2.42
N LEU A 67 12.42 11.53 -3.55
CA LEU A 67 12.85 11.03 -4.87
C LEU A 67 12.22 11.89 -5.97
N ASP A 68 12.69 11.74 -7.21
CA ASP A 68 12.00 12.29 -8.38
C ASP A 68 10.83 11.37 -8.77
N TRP A 69 9.63 11.79 -8.41
CA TRP A 69 8.40 11.00 -8.56
C TRP A 69 7.60 11.38 -9.81
N ASP A 70 7.96 12.45 -10.51
CA ASP A 70 7.28 12.88 -11.73
C ASP A 70 8.18 12.95 -12.98
N GLY A 71 9.46 12.63 -12.82
CA GLY A 71 10.45 12.57 -13.89
C GLY A 71 10.99 13.94 -14.31
N ASP A 72 10.71 15.01 -13.54
CA ASP A 72 11.14 16.36 -13.88
C ASP A 72 12.60 16.67 -13.50
N GLY A 73 13.28 15.73 -12.83
CA GLY A 73 14.65 15.84 -12.36
C GLY A 73 14.80 16.50 -10.99
N GLN A 74 13.71 16.89 -10.34
CA GLN A 74 13.68 17.40 -8.96
C GLN A 74 13.11 16.36 -8.01
N HIS A 75 13.41 16.50 -6.73
CA HIS A 75 12.87 15.59 -5.72
C HIS A 75 11.56 16.11 -5.12
N GLU A 76 10.57 15.23 -5.02
CA GLU A 76 9.35 15.42 -4.24
C GLU A 76 9.45 14.65 -2.93
N ILE A 77 8.69 15.12 -1.95
CA ILE A 77 8.44 14.39 -0.71
C ILE A 77 7.12 13.66 -0.87
N VAL A 78 7.15 12.33 -0.78
CA VAL A 78 5.95 11.49 -0.84
C VAL A 78 5.73 10.79 0.49
N ALA A 79 4.57 11.03 1.09
CA ALA A 79 4.15 10.46 2.36
C ALA A 79 3.02 9.45 2.14
N SER A 80 3.16 8.25 2.70
CA SER A 80 2.19 7.15 2.53
C SER A 80 2.04 6.28 3.79
N GLY A 81 0.99 5.47 3.83
CA GLY A 81 0.70 4.57 4.94
C GLY A 81 -0.27 5.14 5.98
N GLY A 82 -0.28 4.56 7.18
CA GLY A 82 -1.30 4.82 8.19
C GLY A 82 -2.71 4.44 7.73
N ASN A 83 -3.57 5.43 7.49
CA ASN A 83 -4.95 5.21 7.02
C ASN A 83 -5.03 4.83 5.53
N GLY A 84 -3.93 4.98 4.78
CA GLY A 84 -3.82 4.59 3.38
C GLY A 84 -3.93 5.75 2.39
N ASP A 85 -4.05 7.00 2.83
CA ASP A 85 -3.92 8.14 1.94
C ASP A 85 -2.44 8.33 1.53
N ILE A 86 -2.22 8.80 0.30
CA ILE A 86 -0.88 9.09 -0.23
C ILE A 86 -0.86 10.53 -0.73
N TYR A 87 0.18 11.25 -0.32
CA TYR A 87 0.38 12.66 -0.64
C TYR A 87 1.79 12.89 -1.17
N SER A 88 1.93 13.73 -2.19
CA SER A 88 3.22 14.24 -2.65
C SER A 88 3.30 15.75 -2.50
N TYR A 89 4.51 16.26 -2.26
CA TYR A 89 4.80 17.68 -2.13
C TYR A 89 6.05 18.00 -2.94
N ARG A 90 5.94 18.95 -3.87
CA ARG A 90 7.09 19.40 -4.64
C ARG A 90 7.93 20.34 -3.79
N ILE A 91 9.23 20.11 -3.75
CA ILE A 91 10.17 21.07 -3.16
C ILE A 91 10.35 22.21 -4.16
N VAL A 92 9.99 23.42 -3.75
CA VAL A 92 9.99 24.60 -4.62
C VAL A 92 11.10 25.59 -4.30
N ASP A 93 11.64 25.56 -3.07
CA ASP A 93 12.76 26.40 -2.63
C ASP A 93 13.34 25.88 -1.31
N PHE A 94 14.36 26.56 -0.78
CA PHE A 94 14.96 26.28 0.53
C PHE A 94 15.21 27.58 1.30
N LEU A 95 15.03 27.53 2.62
CA LEU A 95 15.56 28.55 3.51
C LEU A 95 17.09 28.54 3.50
N ALA A 96 17.69 29.63 3.98
CA ALA A 96 19.15 29.78 4.04
C ALA A 96 19.86 28.70 4.88
N ASP A 97 19.15 28.03 5.80
CA ASP A 97 19.65 26.92 6.60
C ASP A 97 19.45 25.54 5.97
N GLY A 98 18.88 25.48 4.76
CA GLY A 98 18.57 24.25 4.04
C GLY A 98 17.21 23.65 4.34
N THR A 99 16.36 24.30 5.15
CA THR A 99 15.00 23.84 5.39
C THR A 99 14.17 23.90 4.11
N PRO A 100 13.54 22.80 3.66
CA PRO A 100 12.79 22.77 2.41
C PRO A 100 11.49 23.57 2.50
N ILE A 101 11.21 24.28 1.42
CA ILE A 101 9.94 24.96 1.14
C ILE A 101 9.22 24.13 0.08
N VAL A 102 7.99 23.73 0.35
CA VAL A 102 7.20 22.82 -0.51
C VAL A 102 5.89 23.44 -0.97
N ASP A 103 5.32 22.93 -2.05
CA ASP A 103 4.01 23.36 -2.53
C ASP A 103 2.85 22.88 -1.62
N ARG A 104 1.60 23.03 -2.09
CA ARG A 104 0.41 22.60 -1.33
C ARG A 104 0.12 21.10 -1.45
N GLY A 105 0.90 20.40 -2.27
CA GLY A 105 0.85 18.97 -2.47
C GLY A 105 -0.34 18.45 -3.30
N MET A 106 -0.18 17.20 -3.71
CA MET A 106 -1.16 16.42 -4.45
C MET A 106 -1.58 15.22 -3.62
N GLN A 107 -2.87 14.91 -3.61
CA GLN A 107 -3.43 13.66 -3.12
C GLN A 107 -3.51 12.67 -4.27
N TRP A 108 -2.96 11.46 -4.09
CA TRP A 108 -2.95 10.43 -5.14
C TRP A 108 -4.18 9.54 -5.13
N GLY A 109 -4.93 9.53 -4.02
CA GLY A 109 -6.16 8.76 -3.88
C GLY A 109 -6.90 9.11 -2.60
N GLU A 110 -8.14 8.68 -2.51
CA GLU A 110 -9.02 8.90 -1.37
C GLU A 110 -9.51 7.56 -0.81
N VAL A 111 -9.24 7.36 0.48
CA VAL A 111 -9.70 6.21 1.22
C VAL A 111 -11.20 6.30 1.48
N SER A 112 -11.92 5.21 1.22
CA SER A 112 -13.33 5.08 1.58
C SER A 112 -13.53 5.27 3.09
N ARG A 113 -14.46 6.16 3.48
CA ARG A 113 -14.78 6.51 4.88
C ARG A 113 -15.25 5.35 5.78
N ALA A 114 -15.47 4.17 5.21
CA ALA A 114 -15.74 2.97 5.97
C ALA A 114 -14.57 1.99 5.77
N LEU A 115 -13.63 1.99 6.72
CA LEU A 115 -12.43 1.14 6.69
C LEU A 115 -12.72 -0.34 6.43
N HIS A 116 -13.89 -0.83 6.86
CA HIS A 116 -14.36 -2.22 6.70
C HIS A 116 -15.19 -2.45 5.43
N ARG A 117 -15.43 -1.42 4.59
CA ARG A 117 -16.13 -1.57 3.30
C ARG A 117 -15.07 -1.59 2.20
N ASN A 118 -14.75 -2.81 1.78
CA ASN A 118 -13.75 -3.10 0.75
C ASN A 118 -13.98 -2.31 -0.55
N GLU A 119 -12.89 -1.93 -1.20
CA GLU A 119 -12.80 -1.61 -2.64
C GLU A 119 -13.63 -0.42 -3.15
N ARG A 120 -13.87 0.59 -2.31
CA ARG A 120 -14.44 1.88 -2.74
C ARG A 120 -13.44 3.03 -2.72
N ASP A 121 -12.17 2.70 -2.61
CA ASP A 121 -11.10 3.68 -2.68
C ASP A 121 -10.98 4.19 -4.13
N LYS A 122 -10.62 5.46 -4.27
CA LYS A 122 -10.39 6.11 -5.55
C LYS A 122 -8.91 6.47 -5.67
N GLY A 123 -8.34 6.42 -6.87
CA GLY A 123 -6.93 6.69 -7.07
C GLY A 123 -6.00 5.64 -6.45
N LEU A 124 -4.79 6.06 -6.12
CA LEU A 124 -3.80 5.26 -5.41
C LEU A 124 -3.91 5.47 -3.90
N VAL A 125 -4.14 4.36 -3.20
CA VAL A 125 -4.18 4.29 -1.74
C VAL A 125 -3.34 3.12 -1.25
N GLY A 126 -2.88 3.20 -0.01
CA GLY A 126 -2.07 2.18 0.65
C GLY A 126 -0.76 2.72 1.18
N THR A 127 0.27 1.88 1.08
CA THR A 127 1.62 2.18 1.54
C THR A 127 2.59 1.91 0.41
N ILE A 128 3.50 2.85 0.15
CA ILE A 128 4.67 2.59 -0.68
C ILE A 128 5.65 1.79 0.18
N ALA A 129 5.77 0.49 -0.11
CA ALA A 129 6.60 -0.42 0.65
C ALA A 129 8.09 -0.21 0.36
N VAL A 130 8.42 -0.01 -0.91
CA VAL A 130 9.79 0.21 -1.39
C VAL A 130 9.77 0.83 -2.78
N VAL A 131 10.87 1.49 -3.14
CA VAL A 131 11.08 2.22 -4.39
C VAL A 131 12.48 1.96 -4.92
N ALA A 132 12.59 1.67 -6.21
CA ALA A 132 13.84 1.56 -6.95
C ALA A 132 13.55 1.48 -8.45
N ASP A 133 14.58 1.68 -9.27
CA ASP A 133 14.60 1.25 -10.66
C ASP A 133 14.84 -0.27 -10.69
N PHE A 134 13.75 -1.04 -10.67
CA PHE A 134 13.84 -2.50 -10.53
C PHE A 134 14.14 -3.17 -11.87
N ASP A 135 13.67 -2.61 -12.99
CA ASP A 135 13.89 -3.20 -14.31
C ASP A 135 15.10 -2.62 -15.07
N GLY A 136 15.74 -1.59 -14.52
CA GLY A 136 16.95 -0.97 -15.04
C GLY A 136 16.69 -0.03 -16.21
N ASP A 137 15.46 0.46 -16.40
CA ASP A 137 15.09 1.36 -17.50
C ASP A 137 15.40 2.84 -17.22
N GLY A 138 15.84 3.15 -16.00
CA GLY A 138 16.16 4.51 -15.53
C GLY A 138 14.99 5.25 -14.90
N SER A 139 13.79 4.66 -14.89
CA SER A 139 12.61 5.14 -14.17
C SER A 139 12.54 4.49 -12.80
N THR A 140 11.92 5.17 -11.84
CA THR A 140 11.68 4.55 -10.52
C THR A 140 10.31 3.89 -10.51
N GLU A 141 10.27 2.65 -10.03
CA GLU A 141 9.05 1.94 -9.69
C GLU A 141 8.80 1.98 -8.18
N ALA A 142 7.53 2.05 -7.81
CA ALA A 142 7.10 1.86 -6.43
C ALA A 142 6.32 0.57 -6.27
N ILE A 143 6.70 -0.24 -5.28
CA ILE A 143 5.90 -1.36 -4.83
C ILE A 143 4.83 -0.83 -3.87
N LEU A 144 3.60 -0.78 -4.35
CA LEU A 144 2.46 -0.25 -3.63
C LEU A 144 1.71 -1.39 -2.95
N ALA A 145 1.78 -1.47 -1.63
CA ALA A 145 0.98 -2.40 -0.82
C ALA A 145 -0.44 -1.84 -0.61
N PRO A 146 -1.48 -2.69 -0.61
CA PRO A 146 -2.84 -2.26 -0.31
C PRO A 146 -2.93 -1.77 1.14
N ARG A 147 -3.82 -0.80 1.43
CA ARG A 147 -4.13 -0.45 2.83
C ARG A 147 -4.81 -1.63 3.54
N GLY A 148 -4.50 -1.82 4.82
CA GLY A 148 -5.12 -2.77 5.76
C GLY A 148 -6.16 -3.75 5.19
N TYR A 149 -7.45 -3.50 5.44
CA TYR A 149 -8.57 -4.40 5.09
C TYR A 149 -8.85 -4.57 3.58
N SER A 150 -8.08 -3.92 2.70
CA SER A 150 -8.27 -4.07 1.26
C SER A 150 -7.87 -5.46 0.80
N GLN A 151 -8.63 -6.02 -0.15
CA GLN A 151 -8.35 -7.32 -0.78
C GLN A 151 -7.60 -7.17 -2.11
N LYS A 152 -7.23 -5.94 -2.49
CA LYS A 152 -6.44 -5.69 -3.71
C LYS A 152 -5.03 -6.25 -3.56
N GLU A 153 -4.46 -6.72 -4.66
CA GLU A 153 -3.08 -7.23 -4.69
C GLU A 153 -2.06 -6.09 -4.58
N THR A 154 -0.88 -6.40 -4.04
CA THR A 154 0.31 -5.54 -4.15
C THR A 154 0.68 -5.40 -5.63
N THR A 155 0.98 -4.19 -6.06
CA THR A 155 1.32 -3.88 -7.47
C THR A 155 2.58 -3.03 -7.55
N ALA A 156 3.29 -3.10 -8.66
CA ALA A 156 4.36 -2.17 -8.99
C ALA A 156 3.81 -1.08 -9.92
N VAL A 157 4.06 0.19 -9.60
CA VAL A 157 3.67 1.32 -10.45
C VAL A 157 4.91 2.07 -10.90
N THR A 158 4.96 2.43 -12.19
CA THR A 158 5.97 3.35 -12.73
C THR A 158 5.47 4.79 -12.61
N LEU A 159 6.39 5.72 -12.32
CA LEU A 159 6.05 7.08 -11.89
C LEU A 159 6.75 8.14 -12.74
N GLN A 160 7.35 7.74 -13.86
CA GLN A 160 8.09 8.60 -14.79
C GLN A 160 7.30 9.81 -15.33
N ASN A 161 5.97 9.82 -15.20
CA ASN A 161 5.12 10.94 -15.61
C ASN A 161 4.14 11.36 -14.49
N GLY A 162 4.58 11.18 -13.25
CA GLY A 162 3.76 11.30 -12.06
C GLY A 162 2.99 10.00 -11.75
N PRO A 163 2.23 10.00 -10.65
CA PRO A 163 1.50 8.82 -10.21
C PRO A 163 0.32 8.48 -11.14
N PRO A 164 0.11 7.18 -11.46
CA PRO A 164 -1.03 6.77 -12.26
C PRO A 164 -2.36 7.08 -11.56
N ALA A 165 -3.42 7.22 -12.35
CA ALA A 165 -4.74 7.58 -11.84
C ALA A 165 -5.45 6.41 -11.14
N SER A 166 -5.03 5.18 -11.42
CA SER A 166 -5.55 3.95 -10.81
C SER A 166 -4.46 2.94 -10.53
N ARG A 167 -4.69 2.12 -9.50
CA ARG A 167 -3.87 0.95 -9.18
C ARG A 167 -3.85 -0.09 -10.31
N ASP A 168 -4.91 -0.12 -11.11
CA ASP A 168 -5.06 -1.09 -12.20
C ASP A 168 -4.11 -0.81 -13.38
N GLU A 169 -3.47 0.36 -13.40
CA GLU A 169 -2.38 0.70 -14.33
C GLU A 169 -1.03 0.14 -13.87
N GLY A 170 -0.95 -0.35 -12.63
CA GLY A 170 0.24 -1.02 -12.11
C GLY A 170 0.37 -2.47 -12.59
N SER A 171 1.58 -2.96 -12.59
CA SER A 171 1.94 -4.32 -12.99
C SER A 171 1.95 -5.27 -11.78
N PRO A 172 1.45 -6.52 -11.94
CA PRO A 172 1.58 -7.52 -10.89
C PRO A 172 3.05 -7.81 -10.60
N ILE A 173 3.34 -8.18 -9.36
CA ILE A 173 4.69 -8.54 -8.92
C ILE A 173 4.77 -10.07 -8.85
N SER A 174 5.75 -10.64 -9.54
CA SER A 174 6.00 -12.08 -9.48
C SER A 174 7.04 -12.38 -8.40
N VAL A 175 6.71 -13.25 -7.45
CA VAL A 175 7.67 -13.69 -6.43
C VAL A 175 7.77 -15.21 -6.41
N GLU A 176 8.99 -15.72 -6.56
CA GLU A 176 9.27 -17.16 -6.56
C GLU A 176 9.92 -17.62 -5.26
N GLY A 177 9.54 -18.83 -4.81
CA GLY A 177 10.15 -19.52 -3.67
C GLY A 177 9.57 -19.15 -2.30
N ARG A 178 9.14 -17.90 -2.09
CA ARG A 178 8.49 -17.44 -0.85
C ARG A 178 7.66 -16.18 -1.09
N GLU A 179 6.47 -16.09 -0.51
CA GLU A 179 5.68 -14.85 -0.54
C GLU A 179 6.35 -13.74 0.29
N VAL A 180 6.16 -12.49 -0.13
CA VAL A 180 6.64 -11.30 0.59
C VAL A 180 5.46 -10.54 1.16
N ASN A 181 5.48 -10.26 2.47
CA ASN A 181 4.49 -9.40 3.08
C ASN A 181 4.87 -7.91 2.99
N PHE A 182 4.69 -7.30 1.81
CA PHE A 182 4.98 -5.87 1.57
C PHE A 182 4.18 -4.90 2.46
N GLY A 183 3.02 -5.31 2.98
CA GLY A 183 2.15 -4.45 3.80
C GLY A 183 2.40 -4.50 5.30
N GLY A 184 3.09 -5.54 5.80
CA GLY A 184 3.30 -5.76 7.23
C GLY A 184 4.76 -5.91 7.66
N GLY A 185 5.71 -5.98 6.72
CA GLY A 185 7.14 -6.00 6.98
C GLY A 185 7.82 -4.67 6.64
N THR A 186 9.12 -4.57 6.95
CA THR A 186 9.98 -3.50 6.42
C THR A 186 10.73 -4.03 5.21
N VAL A 187 10.71 -3.31 4.10
CA VAL A 187 11.39 -3.70 2.85
C VAL A 187 12.42 -2.64 2.50
N ALA A 188 13.62 -3.07 2.13
CA ALA A 188 14.67 -2.21 1.61
C ALA A 188 15.12 -2.70 0.23
N ALA A 189 15.38 -1.76 -0.68
CA ALA A 189 15.93 -2.03 -1.99
C ALA A 189 17.43 -1.68 -2.00
N VAL A 190 18.27 -2.65 -2.35
CA VAL A 190 19.73 -2.48 -2.42
C VAL A 190 20.35 -3.61 -3.23
N ASP A 191 21.37 -3.33 -4.03
CA ASP A 191 22.24 -4.36 -4.60
C ASP A 191 23.11 -4.99 -3.48
N TRP A 192 22.57 -6.00 -2.80
CA TRP A 192 23.28 -6.65 -1.69
C TRP A 192 24.32 -7.67 -2.16
N ASN A 193 24.29 -8.04 -3.44
CA ASN A 193 25.08 -9.13 -3.99
C ASN A 193 26.24 -8.64 -4.89
N GLY A 194 26.19 -7.37 -5.31
CA GLY A 194 27.19 -6.69 -6.12
C GLY A 194 27.11 -6.99 -7.62
N ASP A 195 25.96 -7.45 -8.13
CA ASP A 195 25.76 -7.73 -9.56
C ASP A 195 25.32 -6.50 -10.36
N GLY A 196 25.13 -5.36 -9.70
CA GLY A 196 24.67 -4.12 -10.30
C GLY A 196 23.15 -4.06 -10.49
N VAL A 197 22.39 -5.03 -9.96
CA VAL A 197 20.93 -5.03 -9.98
C VAL A 197 20.41 -4.80 -8.56
N VAL A 198 19.43 -3.90 -8.42
CA VAL A 198 18.85 -3.60 -7.11
C VAL A 198 17.98 -4.77 -6.64
N ASP A 199 18.34 -5.39 -5.53
CA ASP A 199 17.63 -6.52 -4.92
C ASP A 199 16.74 -6.08 -3.74
N LEU A 200 16.02 -7.03 -3.10
CA LEU A 200 15.25 -6.76 -1.87
C LEU A 200 15.83 -7.43 -0.63
N ILE A 201 15.78 -6.69 0.47
CA ILE A 201 15.90 -7.19 1.84
C ILE A 201 14.56 -6.97 2.54
N VAL A 202 13.99 -8.02 3.11
CA VAL A 202 12.68 -8.00 3.78
C VAL A 202 12.86 -8.40 5.24
N LEU A 203 12.51 -7.51 6.16
CA LEU A 203 12.37 -7.81 7.57
C LEU A 203 10.91 -8.21 7.85
N GLU A 204 10.72 -9.45 8.24
CA GLU A 204 9.41 -9.99 8.61
C GLU A 204 9.35 -10.24 10.12
N SER A 205 8.19 -9.96 10.70
CA SER A 205 7.84 -10.41 12.05
C SER A 205 6.86 -11.56 11.94
N ASP A 206 7.14 -12.69 12.57
CA ASP A 206 6.08 -13.67 12.80
C ASP A 206 5.04 -13.11 13.77
N ARG A 207 3.85 -13.71 13.83
CA ARG A 207 2.76 -13.21 14.69
C ARG A 207 3.01 -13.46 16.18
N GLY A 208 4.08 -14.17 16.54
CA GLY A 208 4.28 -14.71 17.89
C GLY A 208 3.06 -15.51 18.38
N GLU A 209 2.86 -15.50 19.68
CA GLU A 209 1.66 -16.06 20.34
C GLU A 209 0.86 -14.98 21.09
N MET A 210 1.08 -13.71 20.74
CA MET A 210 0.49 -12.55 21.41
C MET A 210 -1.05 -12.56 21.44
N TRP A 211 -1.65 -13.25 20.48
CA TRP A 211 -3.09 -13.35 20.28
C TRP A 211 -3.58 -14.79 20.43
N SER A 212 -2.72 -15.69 20.90
CA SER A 212 -3.08 -17.10 21.12
C SER A 212 -4.06 -17.20 22.27
N MET A 213 -5.01 -18.11 22.07
CA MET A 213 -6.02 -18.47 23.06
C MET A 213 -5.33 -19.08 24.30
N ASP A 214 -5.75 -18.68 25.50
CA ASP A 214 -5.29 -19.34 26.72
C ASP A 214 -5.79 -20.80 26.79
N ALA A 215 -5.35 -21.55 27.81
CA ALA A 215 -5.73 -22.95 27.99
C ALA A 215 -7.25 -23.16 28.16
N VAL A 216 -8.04 -22.10 28.38
CA VAL A 216 -9.49 -22.13 28.58
C VAL A 216 -10.24 -21.74 27.30
N GLY A 217 -9.53 -21.39 26.22
CA GLY A 217 -10.13 -21.05 24.95
C GLY A 217 -10.65 -19.61 24.88
N VAL A 218 -10.08 -18.71 25.69
CA VAL A 218 -10.37 -17.27 25.63
C VAL A 218 -9.16 -16.53 25.04
N VAL A 219 -9.40 -15.68 24.03
CA VAL A 219 -8.42 -14.67 23.63
C VAL A 219 -8.52 -13.54 24.65
N PRO A 220 -7.45 -13.20 25.40
CA PRO A 220 -7.52 -12.10 26.34
C PRO A 220 -7.61 -10.77 25.56
N GLU A 221 -8.83 -10.29 25.29
CA GLU A 221 -9.07 -8.92 24.81
C GLU A 221 -8.61 -7.90 25.85
N ASP A 222 -8.68 -8.27 27.14
CA ASP A 222 -8.12 -7.47 28.23
C ASP A 222 -6.60 -7.61 28.25
N GLN A 223 -5.89 -6.49 28.06
CA GLN A 223 -4.43 -6.48 28.14
C GLN A 223 -3.90 -6.90 29.52
N ARG A 224 -4.69 -6.78 30.60
CA ARG A 224 -4.29 -7.19 31.96
C ARG A 224 -4.17 -8.69 32.12
N ASP A 225 -4.97 -9.44 31.36
CA ASP A 225 -4.95 -10.90 31.35
C ASP A 225 -3.81 -11.45 30.47
N ARG A 226 -2.93 -10.56 29.94
CA ARG A 226 -1.71 -10.91 29.19
C ARG A 226 -0.45 -10.99 30.06
N TYR A 227 -0.58 -10.72 31.35
CA TYR A 227 0.52 -10.72 32.32
C TYR A 227 0.24 -11.71 33.44
N ASP A 228 1.26 -12.44 33.86
CA ASP A 228 1.25 -13.09 35.16
C ASP A 228 1.18 -12.04 36.29
N ARG A 229 0.79 -12.46 37.50
CA ARG A 229 0.64 -11.55 38.66
C ARG A 229 1.91 -10.81 39.06
N ASP A 230 3.07 -11.27 38.60
CA ASP A 230 4.38 -10.66 38.79
C ASP A 230 4.81 -9.75 37.62
N GLY A 231 3.95 -9.59 36.60
CA GLY A 231 4.19 -8.72 35.45
C GLY A 231 4.94 -9.39 34.29
N THR A 232 5.24 -10.70 34.35
CA THR A 232 5.84 -11.39 33.20
C THR A 232 4.82 -11.72 32.13
N TRP A 233 5.24 -11.60 30.88
CA TRP A 233 4.45 -11.92 29.72
C TRP A 233 4.52 -13.42 29.45
N PHE A 234 3.37 -14.10 29.36
CA PHE A 234 3.36 -15.58 29.35
C PHE A 234 3.49 -16.21 27.95
N THR A 235 3.40 -15.43 26.87
CA THR A 235 3.46 -15.97 25.49
C THR A 235 4.77 -15.63 24.78
N ARG A 236 5.07 -16.37 23.71
CA ARG A 236 6.24 -16.11 22.87
C ARG A 236 6.06 -14.80 22.09
N PHE A 237 6.99 -13.86 22.26
CA PHE A 237 7.05 -12.66 21.42
C PHE A 237 7.27 -12.98 19.93
N PRO A 238 6.75 -12.14 19.02
CA PRO A 238 7.11 -12.12 17.61
C PRO A 238 8.62 -12.26 17.41
N ARG A 239 9.05 -13.22 16.58
CA ARG A 239 10.43 -13.27 16.11
C ARG A 239 10.55 -12.49 14.81
N GLN A 240 11.63 -11.72 14.73
CA GLN A 240 12.02 -11.02 13.52
C GLN A 240 12.97 -11.92 12.72
N SER A 241 12.81 -11.96 11.41
CA SER A 241 13.70 -12.65 10.48
C SER A 241 13.97 -11.78 9.27
N LEU A 242 15.19 -11.85 8.76
CA LEU A 242 15.64 -11.08 7.61
C LEU A 242 15.77 -12.01 6.39
N HIS A 243 15.04 -11.68 5.34
CA HIS A 243 14.90 -12.49 4.13
C HIS A 243 15.46 -11.74 2.93
N LEU A 244 16.22 -12.43 2.10
CA LEU A 244 16.85 -11.90 0.90
C LEU A 244 16.09 -12.39 -0.34
N PHE A 245 15.88 -11.49 -1.28
CA PHE A 245 15.30 -11.79 -2.59
C PHE A 245 16.17 -11.17 -3.68
N ARG A 246 16.48 -11.95 -4.71
CA ARG A 246 17.15 -11.46 -5.91
C ARG A 246 16.14 -10.88 -6.87
N ASN A 247 16.47 -9.76 -7.48
CA ASN A 247 15.68 -9.14 -8.51
C ASN A 247 15.80 -9.92 -9.83
N THR A 248 14.65 -10.24 -10.40
CA THR A 248 14.49 -10.94 -11.68
C THR A 248 13.57 -10.16 -12.62
N SER A 249 13.38 -8.87 -12.34
CA SER A 249 12.57 -7.95 -13.12
C SER A 249 13.11 -7.80 -14.53
N THR A 250 12.17 -7.46 -15.42
CA THR A 250 12.44 -7.14 -16.82
C THR A 250 11.56 -5.95 -17.17
N THR A 251 11.82 -5.32 -18.32
CA THR A 251 10.94 -4.27 -18.87
C THR A 251 9.49 -4.72 -19.11
N SER A 252 9.18 -6.01 -18.95
CA SER A 252 7.84 -6.58 -19.12
C SER A 252 7.14 -6.91 -17.79
N GLY A 253 7.83 -6.75 -16.65
CA GLY A 253 7.25 -7.03 -15.34
C GLY A 253 8.29 -7.08 -14.22
N ILE A 254 7.81 -6.75 -13.01
CA ILE A 254 8.62 -6.73 -11.79
C ILE A 254 8.59 -8.12 -11.14
N GLY A 255 9.79 -8.63 -10.80
CA GLY A 255 9.98 -10.01 -10.37
C GLY A 255 11.08 -10.16 -9.32
N PHE A 256 10.89 -11.10 -8.40
CA PHE A 256 11.89 -11.46 -7.38
C PHE A 256 11.94 -12.97 -7.12
N THR A 257 13.12 -13.50 -6.82
CA THR A 257 13.31 -14.90 -6.41
C THR A 257 13.94 -14.97 -5.02
N TYR A 258 13.34 -15.75 -4.12
CA TYR A 258 13.84 -15.93 -2.76
C TYR A 258 15.26 -16.54 -2.74
N ALA A 259 16.19 -15.84 -2.09
CA ALA A 259 17.60 -16.23 -2.00
C ALA A 259 17.96 -16.87 -0.65
N GLY A 260 17.15 -16.66 0.38
CA GLY A 260 17.34 -17.29 1.69
C GLY A 260 17.06 -16.35 2.87
N GLU A 261 17.16 -16.91 4.06
CA GLU A 261 17.09 -16.17 5.32
C GLU A 261 18.50 -15.91 5.83
N VAL A 262 18.76 -14.70 6.30
CA VAL A 262 20.02 -14.38 6.97
C VAL A 262 19.93 -14.85 8.41
N ALA A 263 20.88 -15.69 8.82
CA ALA A 263 21.05 -16.06 10.22
C ALA A 263 21.54 -14.84 11.02
N ILE A 264 20.60 -14.12 11.64
CA ILE A 264 20.89 -13.00 12.54
C ILE A 264 20.37 -13.38 13.93
N GLU A 265 21.27 -13.46 14.91
CA GLU A 265 20.88 -13.59 16.31
C GLU A 265 20.57 -12.19 16.86
N LEU A 266 19.30 -11.82 16.82
CA LEU A 266 18.86 -10.54 17.38
C LEU A 266 18.87 -10.62 18.91
N PRO A 267 19.41 -9.61 19.61
CA PRO A 267 19.40 -9.58 21.06
C PRO A 267 17.95 -9.62 21.57
N ARG A 268 17.70 -10.46 22.59
CA ARG A 268 16.42 -10.48 23.30
C ARG A 268 16.27 -9.15 24.03
N HIS A 269 15.20 -8.44 23.73
CA HIS A 269 14.73 -7.26 24.47
C HIS A 269 14.04 -7.69 25.75
#